data_AF-A0A383VHU3-F1
#
_entry.id   AF-A0A383VHU3-F1
#
_cell.length_a   1.000
_cell.length_b   1.000
_cell.length_c   1.000
_cell.angle_alpha   90.00
_cell.angle_beta   90.00
_cell.angle_gamma   90.00
#
_symmetry.space_group_name_H-M   'P 1'
#
loop_
_entity.id
_entity.type
_entity.pdbx_description
1 polymer ?
#
loop_
_entity_poly.entity_id
_entity_poly.type
_entity_poly.pdbx_seq_one_letter_code
_entity_poly.pdbx_strand_id
1 'polypeptide(L)'
;MNARSQVASCRKLKRSSPGHAVHVTVVDAVGIGAGGSGAAAGLLHPFSPKGKLLWKAQEAMASALQLLQAAEEAAAQFPDLPQPLAWRSGMLRPASNIKQSQDYWKVHSSKQQQQQGLDAGAVSGELALLQASIADAAAAQQLLPGVVLPAVAQAAADAHAPPQQQNHQPHLQRRRQGKQQQKKKLDGWTAEGATALHIPGGITLHPQRYMQALWAACQLTAAARADGSSTRLYMQQLSSLAELQQALEGSSSSSGGSRKLDAVVVAAGAAVGSLAEFDGQLPLSLCQGYTLDMVPPLDQQQQQQHQQQQAARKRQDGASSSSTCTQAAAAAAAAPDLLHQYGAEAPSLLGSPYLASQGGQVLVVGATKQHDWTAQQALQELGRVIHPSILQQQDTQQQPQQPQPNEEAAEVRAAAKELLAGAAAAWPPVSGWQVGGIRSGVRALPPRTQQGSVPLAGRWTGGKQQQQQQQQQQQQGQQVQLTTEMEDGRPAVWLLVGLGARGLVYHAWLGQLMAQAVLSDSEQQLPQELLAWRELQAAEGSGSAAGAAEQEAE
;
A
#
# COMPACT_ATOMS: atom_id res chain seq x y z
N MET A 1 -7.69 -11.57 -3.12
CA MET A 1 -8.44 -10.29 -3.13
C MET A 1 -7.69 -9.07 -2.62
N ASN A 2 -8.20 -7.86 -2.97
CA ASN A 2 -7.75 -6.55 -2.45
C ASN A 2 -8.84 -5.85 -1.61
N ALA A 3 -8.46 -4.96 -0.68
CA ALA A 3 -9.33 -4.11 0.17
C ALA A 3 -10.55 -3.46 -0.49
N ARG A 4 -10.48 -3.31 -1.81
CA ARG A 4 -11.36 -2.53 -2.68
C ARG A 4 -12.79 -3.07 -2.76
N SER A 5 -12.98 -4.38 -2.91
CA SER A 5 -14.33 -4.99 -3.05
C SER A 5 -15.14 -4.89 -1.75
N GLN A 6 -14.48 -5.06 -0.61
CA GLN A 6 -15.10 -4.99 0.72
C GLN A 6 -15.48 -3.56 1.10
N VAL A 7 -14.63 -2.58 0.77
CA VAL A 7 -14.98 -1.16 0.95
C VAL A 7 -16.24 -0.80 0.18
N ALA A 8 -16.27 -1.12 -1.12
CA ALA A 8 -17.40 -0.79 -1.98
C ALA A 8 -18.69 -1.44 -1.46
N SER A 9 -18.59 -2.67 -0.95
CA SER A 9 -19.68 -3.41 -0.32
C SER A 9 -20.24 -2.73 0.93
N CYS A 10 -19.38 -2.41 1.91
CA CYS A 10 -19.77 -1.72 3.14
C CYS A 10 -20.41 -0.35 2.85
N ARG A 11 -19.80 0.43 1.95
CA ARG A 11 -20.30 1.76 1.59
C ARG A 11 -21.61 1.69 0.79
N LYS A 12 -21.81 0.69 -0.08
CA LYS A 12 -23.09 0.43 -0.78
C LYS A 12 -24.22 0.15 0.21
N LEU A 13 -23.95 -0.67 1.23
CA LEU A 13 -24.92 -0.97 2.28
C LEU A 13 -25.27 0.25 3.14
N LYS A 14 -24.30 1.12 3.46
CA LYS A 14 -24.57 2.33 4.27
C LYS A 14 -25.36 3.41 3.52
N ARG A 15 -25.35 3.40 2.18
CA ARG A 15 -25.88 4.51 1.35
C ARG A 15 -27.15 4.19 0.58
N SER A 16 -27.55 2.93 0.52
CA SER A 16 -28.82 2.53 -0.07
C SER A 16 -29.96 2.95 0.85
N SER A 17 -31.02 3.51 0.26
CA SER A 17 -32.24 3.91 0.98
C SER A 17 -32.77 2.74 1.82
N PRO A 18 -33.19 2.97 3.08
CA PRO A 18 -33.88 1.96 3.87
C PRO A 18 -35.10 1.42 3.11
N GLY A 19 -35.34 0.10 3.18
CA GLY A 19 -36.48 -0.56 2.53
C GLY A 19 -36.19 -1.14 1.15
N HIS A 20 -34.98 -0.96 0.60
CA HIS A 20 -34.51 -1.69 -0.58
C HIS A 20 -33.36 -2.61 -0.17
N ALA A 21 -33.65 -3.91 -0.06
CA ALA A 21 -32.66 -4.91 0.33
C ALA A 21 -31.46 -4.90 -0.62
N VAL A 22 -30.25 -4.72 -0.09
CA VAL A 22 -29.01 -4.79 -0.87
C VAL A 22 -28.32 -6.11 -0.58
N HIS A 23 -28.05 -6.85 -1.66
CA HIS A 23 -27.33 -8.11 -1.59
C HIS A 23 -25.95 -7.93 -2.18
N VAL A 24 -24.94 -8.17 -1.36
CA VAL A 24 -23.55 -8.09 -1.75
C VAL A 24 -23.00 -9.50 -1.84
N THR A 25 -22.46 -9.85 -3.01
CA THR A 25 -21.69 -11.06 -3.19
C THR A 25 -20.24 -10.70 -3.50
N VAL A 26 -19.32 -11.27 -2.73
CA VAL A 26 -17.87 -11.16 -2.93
C VAL A 26 -17.37 -12.51 -3.42
N VAL A 27 -16.62 -12.55 -4.52
CA VAL A 27 -16.06 -13.79 -5.09
C VAL A 27 -14.55 -13.68 -5.19
N ASP A 28 -13.81 -14.47 -4.40
CA ASP A 28 -12.34 -14.47 -4.37
C ASP A 28 -11.74 -15.86 -4.56
N ALA A 29 -10.59 -15.95 -5.21
CA ALA A 29 -9.90 -17.23 -5.40
C ALA A 29 -9.37 -17.84 -4.08
N VAL A 30 -8.88 -17.02 -3.14
CA VAL A 30 -8.12 -17.50 -1.96
C VAL A 30 -8.69 -17.01 -0.63
N GLY A 31 -9.76 -16.24 -0.67
CA GLY A 31 -10.44 -15.70 0.50
C GLY A 31 -9.95 -14.32 0.94
N ILE A 32 -10.54 -13.85 2.03
CA ILE A 32 -10.36 -12.47 2.50
C ILE A 32 -8.92 -12.24 2.98
N GLY A 33 -8.22 -11.32 2.33
CA GLY A 33 -6.88 -10.88 2.73
C GLY A 33 -5.75 -11.83 2.35
N ALA A 34 -6.02 -12.95 1.67
CA ALA A 34 -5.01 -13.96 1.29
C ALA A 34 -4.33 -13.70 -0.08
N GLY A 35 -4.79 -12.70 -0.85
CA GLY A 35 -4.15 -12.30 -2.12
C GLY A 35 -3.02 -11.27 -1.94
N GLY A 36 -2.71 -10.49 -2.97
CA GLY A 36 -1.65 -9.46 -2.92
C GLY A 36 -1.78 -8.42 -1.79
N SER A 37 -2.97 -8.23 -1.21
CA SER A 37 -3.12 -7.41 0.01
C SER A 37 -2.50 -8.06 1.26
N GLY A 38 -2.44 -9.38 1.36
CA GLY A 38 -1.83 -10.10 2.48
C GLY A 38 -0.30 -10.08 2.48
N ALA A 39 0.32 -9.79 1.33
CA ALA A 39 1.76 -9.59 1.19
C ALA A 39 2.20 -8.13 1.41
N ALA A 40 1.24 -7.19 1.50
CA ALA A 40 1.54 -5.79 1.71
C ALA A 40 2.10 -5.54 3.13
N ALA A 41 2.89 -4.49 3.29
CA ALA A 41 3.48 -4.12 4.57
C ALA A 41 2.56 -3.31 5.49
N GLY A 42 1.37 -2.91 5.02
CA GLY A 42 0.42 -2.18 5.85
C GLY A 42 0.73 -0.69 6.07
N LEU A 43 1.69 -0.12 5.36
CA LEU A 43 2.09 1.29 5.53
C LEU A 43 1.02 2.25 4.98
N LEU A 44 0.38 3.01 5.86
CA LEU A 44 -0.61 4.05 5.55
C LEU A 44 -0.05 5.45 5.86
N HIS A 45 0.25 6.21 4.81
CA HIS A 45 0.63 7.63 4.90
C HIS A 45 0.36 8.39 3.59
N PRO A 46 0.11 9.71 3.63
CA PRO A 46 -0.30 10.49 2.45
C PRO A 46 0.86 11.12 1.64
N PHE A 47 2.11 10.73 1.91
CA PHE A 47 3.29 11.43 1.39
C PHE A 47 4.05 10.65 0.31
N SER A 48 4.49 11.34 -0.73
CA SER A 48 5.41 10.84 -1.75
C SER A 48 6.86 10.71 -1.20
N PRO A 49 7.77 10.02 -1.92
CA PRO A 49 9.19 9.96 -1.54
C PRO A 49 9.87 11.33 -1.39
N LYS A 50 9.34 12.36 -2.05
CA LYS A 50 9.82 13.75 -1.97
C LYS A 50 9.18 14.55 -0.84
N GLY A 51 8.37 13.92 0.00
CA GLY A 51 7.68 14.56 1.12
C GLY A 51 6.48 15.43 0.72
N LYS A 52 6.06 15.44 -0.55
CA LYS A 52 4.83 16.11 -1.01
C LYS A 52 3.60 15.24 -0.76
N LEU A 53 2.45 15.85 -0.48
CA LEU A 53 1.17 15.14 -0.45
C LEU A 53 0.89 14.48 -1.81
N LEU A 54 0.30 13.30 -1.76
CA LEU A 54 -0.18 12.58 -2.94
C LEU A 54 -1.43 13.25 -3.53
N TRP A 55 -1.75 12.95 -4.79
CA TRP A 55 -3.00 13.37 -5.43
C TRP A 55 -4.20 12.98 -4.57
N LYS A 56 -5.11 13.92 -4.26
CA LYS A 56 -6.31 13.65 -3.43
C LYS A 56 -6.02 12.99 -2.07
N ALA A 57 -4.84 13.24 -1.51
CA ALA A 57 -4.40 12.63 -0.27
C ALA A 57 -5.31 12.93 0.93
N GLN A 58 -5.87 14.14 0.99
CA GLN A 58 -6.72 14.56 2.11
C GLN A 58 -8.02 13.76 2.14
N GLU A 59 -8.75 13.73 1.02
CA GLU A 59 -10.01 12.99 0.90
C GLU A 59 -9.79 11.48 1.06
N ALA A 60 -8.68 10.98 0.51
CA ALA A 60 -8.27 9.58 0.59
C ALA A 60 -7.96 9.15 2.03
N MET A 61 -7.11 9.92 2.73
CA MET A 61 -6.71 9.63 4.11
C MET A 61 -7.89 9.72 5.07
N ALA A 62 -8.72 10.76 4.99
CA ALA A 62 -9.92 10.89 5.81
C ALA A 62 -10.84 9.67 5.66
N SER A 63 -11.08 9.26 4.41
CA SER A 63 -11.86 8.04 4.13
C SER A 63 -11.22 6.77 4.69
N ALA A 64 -9.90 6.63 4.59
CA ALA A 64 -9.15 5.46 5.06
C ALA A 64 -9.27 5.32 6.58
N LEU A 65 -9.22 6.42 7.32
CA LEU A 65 -9.33 6.44 8.78
C LEU A 65 -10.73 6.10 9.27
N GLN A 66 -11.77 6.68 8.65
CA GLN A 66 -13.16 6.32 8.94
C GLN A 66 -13.40 4.82 8.71
N LEU A 67 -12.78 4.27 7.68
CA LEU A 67 -12.91 2.85 7.37
C LEU A 67 -12.07 1.97 8.32
N LEU A 68 -10.90 2.44 8.76
CA LEU A 68 -10.12 1.77 9.80
C LEU A 68 -10.88 1.72 11.13
N GLN A 69 -11.50 2.83 11.53
CA GLN A 69 -12.34 2.88 12.72
C GLN A 69 -13.48 1.86 12.63
N ALA A 70 -14.19 1.79 11.50
CA ALA A 70 -15.25 0.80 11.29
C ALA A 70 -14.74 -0.65 11.36
N ALA A 71 -13.50 -0.89 10.92
CA ALA A 71 -12.86 -2.21 11.04
C ALA A 71 -12.52 -2.54 12.50
N GLU A 72 -11.98 -1.59 13.26
CA GLU A 72 -11.67 -1.75 14.69
C GLU A 72 -12.93 -1.99 15.52
N GLU A 73 -14.00 -1.22 15.27
CA GLU A 73 -15.33 -1.39 15.89
C GLU A 73 -15.94 -2.76 15.58
N ALA A 74 -15.78 -3.26 14.36
CA ALA A 74 -16.22 -4.60 14.00
C ALA A 74 -15.36 -5.67 14.69
N ALA A 75 -14.03 -5.56 14.65
CA ALA A 75 -13.14 -6.51 15.29
C ALA A 75 -13.34 -6.61 16.81
N ALA A 76 -13.79 -5.54 17.47
CA ALA A 76 -14.17 -5.59 18.89
C ALA A 76 -15.42 -6.45 19.16
N GLN A 77 -16.27 -6.68 18.17
CA GLN A 77 -17.48 -7.49 18.27
C GLN A 77 -17.26 -8.96 17.86
N PHE A 78 -16.11 -9.30 17.27
CA PHE A 78 -15.78 -10.66 16.85
C PHE A 78 -14.53 -11.17 17.59
N PRO A 79 -14.70 -11.96 18.67
CA PRO A 79 -13.60 -12.45 19.49
C PRO A 79 -12.55 -13.26 18.71
N ASP A 80 -12.97 -13.94 17.64
CA ASP A 80 -12.10 -14.78 16.81
C ASP A 80 -11.20 -13.98 15.87
N LEU A 81 -11.45 -12.67 15.68
CA LEU A 81 -10.62 -11.83 14.82
C LEU A 81 -9.33 -11.42 15.54
N PRO A 82 -8.14 -11.74 14.99
CA PRO A 82 -6.88 -11.40 15.64
C PRO A 82 -6.67 -9.88 15.73
N GLN A 83 -6.21 -9.42 16.89
CA GLN A 83 -5.88 -8.02 17.18
C GLN A 83 -4.40 -7.87 17.60
N PRO A 84 -3.82 -6.66 17.55
CA PRO A 84 -4.38 -5.42 16.99
C PRO A 84 -4.41 -5.44 15.45
N LEU A 85 -5.22 -4.55 14.87
CA LEU A 85 -5.30 -4.32 13.42
C LEU A 85 -4.29 -3.26 12.93
N ALA A 86 -3.89 -2.35 13.81
CA ALA A 86 -3.16 -1.14 13.48
C ALA A 86 -2.25 -0.67 14.62
N TRP A 87 -1.09 -0.13 14.26
CA TRP A 87 -0.13 0.54 15.16
C TRP A 87 0.06 1.98 14.70
N ARG A 88 -0.07 2.93 15.64
CA ARG A 88 -0.08 4.38 15.40
C ARG A 88 1.21 5.04 15.88
N SER A 89 2.34 4.38 15.61
CA SER A 89 3.67 4.79 16.08
C SER A 89 4.37 5.81 15.17
N GLY A 90 3.70 6.28 14.12
CA GLY A 90 4.27 7.19 13.14
C GLY A 90 5.20 6.51 12.14
N MET A 91 5.80 7.33 11.27
CA MET A 91 6.77 6.89 10.26
C MET A 91 7.93 7.86 10.16
N LEU A 92 9.13 7.34 9.93
CA LEU A 92 10.33 8.10 9.65
C LEU A 92 10.86 7.71 8.27
N ARG A 93 11.17 8.70 7.44
CA ARG A 93 11.82 8.50 6.14
C ARG A 93 13.20 9.15 6.15
N PRO A 94 14.27 8.41 6.44
CA PRO A 94 15.63 8.89 6.22
C PRO A 94 15.81 9.33 4.77
N ALA A 95 16.43 10.49 4.56
CA ALA A 95 16.76 10.92 3.21
C ALA A 95 17.86 10.00 2.65
N SER A 96 17.57 9.36 1.52
CA SER A 96 18.47 8.42 0.85
C SER A 96 19.72 9.10 0.29
N ASN A 97 19.66 10.42 0.08
CA ASN A 97 20.76 11.25 -0.41
C ASN A 97 20.49 12.73 -0.12
N ILE A 98 21.51 13.57 -0.39
CA ILE A 98 21.44 15.02 -0.22
C ILE A 98 20.29 15.67 -1.01
N LYS A 99 20.00 15.20 -2.24
CA LYS A 99 18.93 15.78 -3.07
C LYS A 99 17.56 15.58 -2.42
N GLN A 100 17.29 14.40 -1.87
CA GLN A 100 16.04 14.13 -1.18
C GLN A 100 15.93 14.96 0.12
N SER A 101 17.02 15.14 0.85
CA SER A 101 17.08 16.04 2.00
C SER A 101 16.70 17.48 1.62
N GLN A 102 17.22 17.98 0.49
CA GLN A 102 16.86 19.30 -0.03
C GLN A 102 15.39 19.39 -0.45
N ASP A 103 14.82 18.31 -0.99
CA ASP A 103 13.40 18.28 -1.33
C ASP A 103 12.52 18.35 -0.08
N TYR A 104 12.89 17.68 1.01
CA TYR A 104 12.19 17.84 2.30
C TYR A 104 12.25 19.26 2.81
N TRP A 105 13.43 19.88 2.76
CA TRP A 105 13.61 21.28 3.14
C TRP A 105 12.71 22.22 2.36
N LYS A 106 12.72 22.13 1.02
CA LYS A 106 11.88 22.96 0.15
C LYS A 106 10.39 22.88 0.47
N VAL A 107 9.92 21.70 0.89
CA VAL A 107 8.49 21.46 1.11
C VAL A 107 8.06 21.86 2.53
N HIS A 108 8.94 21.72 3.53
CA HIS A 108 8.52 21.75 4.94
C HIS A 108 9.22 22.82 5.81
N SER A 109 10.28 23.49 5.35
CA SER A 109 11.03 24.46 6.18
C SER A 109 10.22 25.71 6.55
N SER A 110 9.41 26.24 5.62
CA SER A 110 8.55 27.41 5.87
C SER A 110 7.41 27.12 6.86
N LYS A 111 6.96 25.85 6.94
CA LYS A 111 5.91 25.43 7.88
C LYS A 111 6.44 25.27 9.31
N GLN A 112 7.70 24.85 9.46
CA GLN A 112 8.37 24.75 10.77
C GLN A 112 8.58 26.12 11.43
N GLN A 113 8.90 27.16 10.66
CA GLN A 113 9.12 28.51 11.20
C GLN A 113 7.83 29.16 11.74
N GLN A 114 6.65 28.83 11.20
CA GLN A 114 5.36 29.32 11.71
C GLN A 114 4.87 28.58 12.96
N GLN A 115 5.25 27.31 13.15
CA GLN A 115 4.85 26.52 14.33
C GLN A 115 5.69 26.81 15.59
N GLN A 116 6.85 27.46 15.47
CA GLN A 116 7.66 27.87 16.63
C GLN A 116 7.13 29.14 17.33
N GLY A 117 6.03 29.74 16.85
CA GLY A 117 5.43 30.97 17.42
C GLY A 117 4.02 30.79 18.02
N LEU A 118 3.46 29.58 18.03
CA LEU A 118 2.13 29.30 18.56
C LEU A 118 2.22 28.09 19.51
N ASP A 119 1.64 28.22 20.71
CA ASP A 119 1.52 27.12 21.67
C ASP A 119 1.01 25.85 20.97
N ALA A 120 1.58 24.71 21.36
CA ALA A 120 1.23 23.36 20.88
C ALA A 120 -0.20 22.95 21.30
N GLY A 121 -1.20 23.73 20.89
CA GLY A 121 -2.61 23.43 21.03
C GLY A 121 -2.96 22.24 20.15
N ALA A 122 -3.55 21.22 20.78
CA ALA A 122 -3.92 19.94 20.19
C ALA A 122 -4.54 20.10 18.79
N VAL A 123 -3.76 19.78 17.77
CA VAL A 123 -4.28 19.59 16.41
C VAL A 123 -5.13 18.32 16.46
N SER A 124 -6.43 18.49 16.31
CA SER A 124 -7.42 17.41 16.33
C SER A 124 -7.10 16.31 15.29
N GLY A 125 -7.47 15.07 15.63
CA GLY A 125 -6.86 13.82 15.13
C GLY A 125 -6.78 13.59 13.62
N GLU A 126 -7.59 14.25 12.78
CA GLU A 126 -7.50 14.11 11.31
C GLU A 126 -6.40 14.98 10.67
N LEU A 127 -6.12 16.16 11.23
CA LEU A 127 -5.11 17.09 10.68
C LEU A 127 -3.69 16.61 10.98
N ALA A 128 -3.47 15.94 12.12
CA ALA A 128 -2.16 15.37 12.48
C ALA A 128 -1.66 14.33 11.45
N LEU A 129 -2.58 13.67 10.75
CA LEU A 129 -2.30 12.63 9.76
C LEU A 129 -1.83 13.17 8.41
N LEU A 130 -2.06 14.46 8.16
CA LEU A 130 -1.63 15.20 6.97
C LEU A 130 -0.42 16.08 7.24
N GLN A 131 0.21 15.94 8.42
CA GLN A 131 1.41 16.65 8.78
C GLN A 131 2.65 15.78 8.62
N ALA A 132 3.72 16.43 8.16
CA ALA A 132 5.07 15.91 8.22
C ALA A 132 5.99 17.05 8.62
N SER A 133 7.09 16.69 9.28
CA SER A 133 8.10 17.63 9.75
C SER A 133 9.48 17.14 9.40
N ILE A 134 10.43 18.07 9.33
CA ILE A 134 11.83 17.75 9.10
C ILE A 134 12.43 17.31 10.43
N ALA A 135 13.10 16.15 10.43
CA ALA A 135 13.92 15.70 11.55
C ALA A 135 15.40 15.89 11.21
N ASP A 136 16.11 16.57 12.10
CA ASP A 136 17.57 16.58 12.12
C ASP A 136 18.11 15.21 12.61
N ALA A 137 19.43 15.07 12.61
CA ALA A 137 20.05 13.81 13.01
C ALA A 137 19.71 13.40 14.45
N ALA A 138 19.68 14.35 15.38
CA ALA A 138 19.43 14.07 16.80
C ALA A 138 17.98 13.63 17.03
N ALA A 139 17.02 14.35 16.44
CA ALA A 139 15.60 13.99 16.49
C ALA A 139 15.33 12.63 15.85
N ALA A 140 15.98 12.32 14.72
CA ALA A 140 15.86 11.02 14.08
C ALA A 140 16.39 9.88 14.97
N GLN A 141 17.56 10.05 15.60
CA GLN A 141 18.11 9.08 16.55
C GLN A 141 17.26 8.93 17.81
N GLN A 142 16.62 10.00 18.28
CA GLN A 142 15.71 9.94 19.41
C GLN A 142 14.44 9.15 19.08
N LEU A 143 13.90 9.31 17.86
CA LEU A 143 12.72 8.59 17.40
C LEU A 143 13.00 7.09 17.16
N LEU A 144 14.15 6.78 16.56
CA LEU A 144 14.60 5.41 16.37
C LEU A 144 16.12 5.30 16.60
N PRO A 145 16.54 4.90 17.81
CA PRO A 145 17.95 4.68 18.10
C PRO A 145 18.59 3.68 17.14
N GLY A 146 19.75 4.04 16.60
CA GLY A 146 20.50 3.20 15.66
C GLY A 146 20.03 3.30 14.21
N VAL A 147 19.10 4.21 13.88
CA VAL A 147 18.72 4.48 12.49
C VAL A 147 19.92 5.03 11.70
N VAL A 148 20.09 4.57 10.47
CA VAL A 148 21.12 5.11 9.56
C VAL A 148 20.57 6.28 8.77
N LEU A 149 21.37 7.34 8.63
CA LEU A 149 21.02 8.59 7.93
C LEU A 149 21.96 8.82 6.73
N PRO A 150 21.66 8.27 5.54
CA PRO A 150 22.58 8.28 4.39
C PRO A 150 23.01 9.69 3.95
N ALA A 151 22.10 10.67 3.97
CA ALA A 151 22.43 12.04 3.58
C ALA A 151 23.50 12.70 4.47
N VAL A 152 23.55 12.35 5.76
CA VAL A 152 24.58 12.83 6.70
C VAL A 152 25.93 12.22 6.36
N ALA A 153 25.98 10.90 6.17
CA ALA A 153 27.20 10.19 5.79
C ALA A 153 27.75 10.71 4.44
N GLN A 154 26.88 10.97 3.46
CA GLN A 154 27.27 11.55 2.18
C GLN A 154 27.87 12.96 2.33
N ALA A 155 27.24 13.82 3.13
CA ALA A 155 27.75 15.17 3.35
C ALA A 155 29.10 15.20 4.07
N ALA A 156 29.30 14.30 5.04
CA ALA A 156 30.59 14.11 5.69
C ALA A 156 31.67 13.66 4.69
N ALA A 157 31.36 12.70 3.82
CA ALA A 157 32.30 12.23 2.78
C ALA A 157 32.67 13.35 1.79
N ASP A 158 31.68 14.14 1.34
CA ASP A 158 31.90 15.28 0.43
C ASP A 158 32.80 16.36 1.05
N ALA A 159 32.73 16.56 2.38
CA ALA A 159 33.57 17.53 3.09
C ALA A 159 35.03 17.09 3.24
N HIS A 160 35.29 15.77 3.27
CA HIS A 160 36.63 15.18 3.45
C HIS A 160 37.31 14.81 2.13
N ALA A 161 36.64 15.00 0.99
CA ALA A 161 37.24 14.73 -0.32
C ALA A 161 38.38 15.74 -0.61
N PRO A 162 39.61 15.29 -0.91
CA PRO A 162 40.72 16.19 -1.21
C PRO A 162 40.41 17.04 -2.45
N PRO A 163 40.84 18.31 -2.49
CA PRO A 163 40.66 19.15 -3.67
C PRO A 163 41.33 18.49 -4.86
N GLN A 164 40.54 18.03 -5.84
CA GLN A 164 41.07 17.46 -7.07
C GLN A 164 41.95 18.50 -7.76
N GLN A 165 43.24 18.17 -7.95
CA GLN A 165 44.15 18.98 -8.76
C GLN A 165 43.58 19.10 -10.17
N GLN A 166 43.23 20.33 -10.54
CA GLN A 166 42.58 20.65 -11.80
C GLN A 166 43.61 20.56 -12.93
N ASN A 167 43.54 19.51 -13.76
CA ASN A 167 44.20 19.56 -15.07
C ASN A 167 43.54 20.66 -15.91
N HIS A 168 44.33 21.70 -16.22
CA HIS A 168 43.92 22.89 -16.93
C HIS A 168 43.57 22.58 -18.40
N GLN A 169 42.28 22.34 -18.67
CA GLN A 169 41.73 22.40 -20.03
C GLN A 169 40.69 23.52 -20.15
N PRO A 170 40.99 24.63 -20.87
CA PRO A 170 40.17 25.84 -20.87
C PRO A 170 38.80 25.70 -21.57
N HIS A 171 38.57 24.65 -22.36
CA HIS A 171 37.34 24.48 -23.14
C HIS A 171 36.21 23.76 -22.38
N LEU A 172 36.49 23.06 -21.28
CA LEU A 172 35.47 22.39 -20.44
C LEU A 172 34.94 23.29 -19.30
N GLN A 173 35.59 24.42 -19.03
CA GLN A 173 35.21 25.34 -17.95
C GLN A 173 33.91 26.10 -18.24
N ARG A 174 33.65 26.57 -19.47
CA ARG A 174 32.42 27.34 -19.78
C ARG A 174 31.13 26.51 -19.67
N ARG A 175 31.17 25.22 -20.04
CA ARG A 175 30.01 24.30 -19.90
C ARG A 175 29.77 23.87 -18.45
N ARG A 176 30.82 23.82 -17.61
CA ARG A 176 30.72 23.51 -16.18
C ARG A 176 30.32 24.74 -15.34
N GLN A 177 30.80 25.94 -15.67
CA GLN A 177 30.40 27.18 -14.99
C GLN A 177 28.92 27.50 -15.22
N GLY A 178 28.37 27.26 -16.42
CA GLY A 178 26.94 27.41 -16.69
C GLY A 178 26.03 26.43 -15.94
N LYS A 179 26.53 25.24 -15.54
CA LYS A 179 25.79 24.26 -14.72
C LYS A 179 26.06 24.39 -13.21
N GLN A 180 27.23 24.91 -12.81
CA GLN A 180 27.57 25.20 -11.41
C GLN A 180 26.95 26.51 -10.91
N GLN A 181 26.66 27.48 -11.78
CA GLN A 181 26.03 28.76 -11.42
C GLN A 181 24.51 28.68 -11.18
N GLN A 182 23.91 27.49 -11.16
CA GLN A 182 22.50 27.29 -10.79
C GLN A 182 22.30 26.42 -9.53
N LYS A 183 23.33 26.27 -8.68
CA LYS A 183 23.13 25.89 -7.28
C LYS A 183 22.78 27.16 -6.49
N LYS A 184 21.52 27.61 -6.57
CA LYS A 184 20.99 28.51 -5.51
C LYS A 184 21.20 27.76 -4.19
N LYS A 185 22.10 28.25 -3.33
CA LYS A 185 22.16 27.78 -1.95
C LYS A 185 20.75 27.92 -1.39
N LEU A 186 20.19 26.83 -0.89
CA LEU A 186 18.92 26.91 -0.17
C LEU A 186 19.21 27.59 1.15
N ASP A 187 18.69 28.81 1.32
CA ASP A 187 18.88 29.57 2.53
C ASP A 187 18.46 28.75 3.76
N GLY A 188 19.35 28.66 4.75
CA GLY A 188 19.14 27.93 6.00
C GLY A 188 19.25 26.40 5.94
N TRP A 189 19.38 25.78 4.76
CA TRP A 189 19.52 24.32 4.68
C TRP A 189 20.92 23.86 5.07
N THR A 190 20.99 22.88 5.98
CA THR A 190 22.20 22.13 6.29
C THR A 190 21.96 20.64 6.10
N ALA A 191 23.01 19.88 5.75
CA ALA A 191 22.90 18.44 5.56
C ALA A 191 22.51 17.68 6.84
N GLU A 192 22.84 18.24 8.01
CA GLU A 192 22.50 17.68 9.33
C GLU A 192 21.13 18.15 9.85
N GLY A 193 20.59 19.26 9.32
CA GLY A 193 19.32 19.83 9.75
C GLY A 193 18.08 19.26 9.06
N ALA A 194 18.25 18.51 7.96
CA ALA A 194 17.14 17.92 7.21
C ALA A 194 17.39 16.47 6.77
N THR A 195 17.71 15.62 7.74
CA THR A 195 18.20 14.25 7.49
C THR A 195 17.08 13.25 7.25
N ALA A 196 15.88 13.54 7.73
CA ALA A 196 14.72 12.68 7.58
C ALA A 196 13.41 13.47 7.53
N LEU A 197 12.36 12.83 7.02
CA LEU A 197 10.99 13.30 7.11
C LEU A 197 10.25 12.48 8.17
N HIS A 198 9.75 13.14 9.21
CA HIS A 198 8.95 12.52 10.25
C HIS A 198 7.45 12.75 9.98
N ILE A 199 6.68 11.66 9.97
CA ILE A 199 5.24 11.63 9.73
C ILE A 199 4.59 11.03 10.99
N PRO A 200 4.26 11.85 12.00
CA PRO A 200 3.76 11.36 13.29
C PRO A 200 2.43 10.61 13.16
N GLY A 201 1.60 10.98 12.19
CA GLY A 201 0.35 10.27 11.90
C GLY A 201 0.53 8.97 11.08
N GLY A 202 1.73 8.56 10.70
CA GLY A 202 1.88 7.30 9.96
C GLY A 202 1.29 6.11 10.71
N ILE A 203 0.49 5.28 10.03
CA ILE A 203 -0.11 4.07 10.61
C ILE A 203 0.46 2.84 9.92
N THR A 204 0.80 1.82 10.69
CA THR A 204 1.10 0.47 10.17
C THR A 204 -0.09 -0.43 10.45
N LEU A 205 -0.64 -1.06 9.41
CA LEU A 205 -1.74 -2.01 9.50
C LEU A 205 -1.22 -3.43 9.42
N HIS A 206 -1.93 -4.38 10.02
CA HIS A 206 -1.82 -5.78 9.61
C HIS A 206 -2.84 -6.03 8.50
N PRO A 207 -2.44 -6.15 7.22
CA PRO A 207 -3.42 -6.10 6.12
C PRO A 207 -4.44 -7.23 6.16
N GLN A 208 -4.03 -8.47 6.43
CA GLN A 208 -4.98 -9.60 6.47
C GLN A 208 -6.03 -9.44 7.58
N ARG A 209 -5.62 -9.10 8.80
CA ARG A 209 -6.54 -8.83 9.92
C ARG A 209 -7.46 -7.66 9.62
N TYR A 210 -6.91 -6.57 9.08
CA TYR A 210 -7.69 -5.40 8.65
C TYR A 210 -8.77 -5.79 7.63
N MET A 211 -8.41 -6.59 6.63
CA MET A 211 -9.33 -7.10 5.60
C MET A 211 -10.44 -7.98 6.17
N GLN A 212 -10.11 -8.90 7.08
CA GLN A 212 -11.09 -9.75 7.74
C GLN A 212 -12.05 -8.92 8.59
N ALA A 213 -11.54 -7.92 9.31
CA ALA A 213 -12.32 -6.97 10.08
C ALA A 213 -13.24 -6.09 9.20
N LEU A 214 -12.79 -5.68 8.02
CA LEU A 214 -13.65 -4.98 7.05
C LEU A 214 -14.78 -5.86 6.53
N TRP A 215 -14.51 -7.14 6.28
CA TRP A 215 -15.55 -8.08 5.88
C TRP A 215 -16.60 -8.26 6.99
N ALA A 216 -16.14 -8.41 8.24
CA ALA A 216 -17.01 -8.42 9.42
C ALA A 216 -17.84 -7.12 9.53
N ALA A 217 -17.25 -5.96 9.29
CA ALA A 217 -17.97 -4.68 9.27
C ALA A 217 -19.06 -4.65 8.18
N CYS A 218 -18.82 -5.25 7.01
CA CYS A 218 -19.84 -5.40 5.96
C CYS A 218 -21.01 -6.26 6.44
N GLN A 219 -20.72 -7.39 7.08
CA GLN A 219 -21.74 -8.33 7.61
C GLN A 219 -22.61 -7.65 8.67
N LEU A 220 -21.99 -6.98 9.65
CA LEU A 220 -22.70 -6.22 10.68
C LEU A 220 -23.57 -5.11 10.07
N THR A 221 -23.04 -4.38 9.09
CA THR A 221 -23.80 -3.32 8.41
C THR A 221 -25.03 -3.88 7.69
N ALA A 222 -24.91 -5.00 6.99
CA ALA A 222 -26.05 -5.63 6.33
C ALA A 222 -27.10 -6.13 7.33
N ALA A 223 -26.67 -6.79 8.41
CA ALA A 223 -27.56 -7.28 9.46
C ALA A 223 -28.31 -6.13 10.15
N ALA A 224 -27.63 -5.02 10.44
CA ALA A 224 -28.20 -3.86 11.11
C ALA A 224 -29.30 -3.14 10.30
N ARG A 225 -29.35 -3.34 8.97
CA ARG A 225 -30.40 -2.72 8.13
C ARG A 225 -31.78 -3.33 8.36
N ALA A 226 -31.85 -4.58 8.82
CA ALA A 226 -33.10 -5.31 9.10
C ALA A 226 -34.14 -5.25 7.94
N ASP A 227 -33.68 -5.06 6.70
CA ASP A 227 -34.53 -4.87 5.52
C ASP A 227 -34.37 -6.01 4.49
N GLY A 228 -33.76 -7.12 4.91
CA GLY A 228 -33.43 -8.26 4.06
C GLY A 228 -32.05 -8.16 3.38
N SER A 229 -31.29 -7.07 3.57
CA SER A 229 -29.92 -6.97 3.05
C SER A 229 -29.03 -8.11 3.54
N SER A 230 -28.13 -8.60 2.67
CA SER A 230 -27.25 -9.72 3.01
C SER A 230 -25.88 -9.60 2.36
N THR A 231 -24.87 -10.23 2.96
CA THR A 231 -23.55 -10.41 2.35
C THR A 231 -23.24 -11.90 2.17
N ARG A 232 -22.54 -12.25 1.09
CA ARG A 232 -22.02 -13.60 0.83
C ARG A 232 -20.60 -13.55 0.31
N LEU A 233 -19.79 -14.53 0.70
CA LEU A 233 -18.45 -14.76 0.18
C LEU A 233 -18.43 -16.12 -0.53
N TYR A 234 -18.02 -16.14 -1.79
CA TYR A 234 -17.67 -17.36 -2.51
C TYR A 234 -16.16 -17.41 -2.67
N MET A 235 -15.57 -18.54 -2.25
CA MET A 235 -14.17 -18.83 -2.50
C MET A 235 -14.06 -19.60 -3.82
N GLN A 236 -13.91 -18.87 -4.91
CA GLN A 236 -13.87 -19.41 -6.27
C GLN A 236 -12.94 -18.58 -7.14
N GLN A 237 -12.06 -19.27 -7.86
CA GLN A 237 -11.31 -18.67 -8.95
C GLN A 237 -12.19 -18.60 -10.21
N LEU A 238 -12.18 -17.45 -10.86
CA LEU A 238 -12.93 -17.21 -12.11
C LEU A 238 -11.94 -16.99 -13.26
N SER A 239 -12.27 -17.52 -14.43
CA SER A 239 -11.59 -17.25 -15.70
C SER A 239 -12.35 -16.24 -16.57
N SER A 240 -13.63 -15.99 -16.27
CA SER A 240 -14.46 -15.00 -16.97
C SER A 240 -15.64 -14.51 -16.11
N LEU A 241 -16.28 -13.41 -16.53
CA LEU A 241 -17.53 -12.93 -15.93
C LEU A 241 -18.74 -13.81 -16.31
N ALA A 242 -18.67 -14.55 -17.41
CA ALA A 242 -19.69 -15.53 -17.77
C ALA A 242 -19.79 -16.67 -16.73
N GLU A 243 -18.65 -17.15 -16.24
CA GLU A 243 -18.60 -18.15 -15.17
C GLU A 243 -19.22 -17.65 -13.86
N LEU A 244 -19.05 -16.37 -13.53
CA LEU A 244 -19.66 -15.76 -12.34
C LEU A 244 -21.19 -15.89 -12.39
N GLN A 245 -21.79 -15.61 -13.54
CA GLN A 245 -23.24 -15.70 -13.70
C GLN A 245 -23.71 -17.15 -13.53
N GLN A 246 -23.05 -18.11 -14.17
CA GLN A 246 -23.36 -19.54 -14.03
C GLN A 246 -23.22 -20.05 -12.59
N ALA A 247 -22.16 -19.64 -11.89
CA ALA A 247 -21.90 -20.04 -10.50
C ALA A 247 -23.01 -19.54 -9.55
N LEU A 248 -23.53 -18.34 -9.80
CA LEU A 248 -24.60 -17.75 -9.00
C LEU A 248 -25.98 -18.32 -9.33
N GLU A 249 -26.22 -18.68 -10.59
CA GLU A 249 -27.46 -19.35 -11.03
C GLU A 249 -27.55 -20.78 -10.47
N GLY A 250 -26.46 -21.56 -10.54
CA GLY A 250 -26.40 -22.94 -10.05
C GLY A 250 -26.44 -23.10 -8.52
N SER A 251 -26.17 -22.03 -7.77
CA SER A 251 -26.22 -22.02 -6.30
C SER A 251 -27.64 -21.78 -5.74
N SER A 252 -28.64 -21.57 -6.60
CA SER A 252 -30.03 -21.34 -6.19
C SER A 252 -30.79 -22.67 -5.99
N SER A 253 -30.66 -23.27 -4.81
CA SER A 253 -31.53 -24.37 -4.39
C SER A 253 -32.45 -23.96 -3.22
N SER A 254 -33.73 -24.33 -3.38
CA SER A 254 -34.82 -24.42 -2.38
C SER A 254 -35.64 -23.18 -1.95
N SER A 255 -35.29 -21.92 -2.25
CA SER A 255 -36.27 -20.83 -2.11
C SER A 255 -35.92 -19.56 -2.90
N GLY A 256 -36.54 -19.39 -4.06
CA GLY A 256 -36.75 -18.09 -4.71
C GLY A 256 -35.73 -17.65 -5.76
N GLY A 257 -36.05 -17.89 -7.03
CA GLY A 257 -35.62 -17.14 -8.23
C GLY A 257 -34.12 -17.13 -8.57
N SER A 258 -33.79 -17.41 -9.84
CA SER A 258 -32.46 -17.07 -10.40
C SER A 258 -32.22 -15.57 -10.17
N ARG A 259 -31.32 -15.24 -9.24
CA ARG A 259 -31.13 -13.86 -8.81
C ARG A 259 -30.08 -13.21 -9.68
N LYS A 260 -30.56 -12.60 -10.75
CA LYS A 260 -29.78 -11.79 -11.66
C LYS A 260 -29.05 -10.67 -10.90
N LEU A 261 -27.78 -10.48 -11.21
CA LEU A 261 -26.99 -9.36 -10.69
C LEU A 261 -27.40 -8.07 -11.40
N ASP A 262 -27.52 -6.97 -10.65
CA ASP A 262 -27.71 -5.65 -11.24
C ASP A 262 -26.39 -5.07 -11.76
N ALA A 263 -25.30 -5.32 -11.03
CA ALA A 263 -23.97 -4.82 -11.35
C ALA A 263 -22.86 -5.73 -10.81
N VAL A 264 -21.71 -5.74 -11.48
CA VAL A 264 -20.47 -6.42 -11.10
C VAL A 264 -19.37 -5.37 -10.95
N VAL A 265 -18.65 -5.40 -9.82
CA VAL A 265 -17.46 -4.57 -9.61
C VAL A 265 -16.21 -5.47 -9.63
N VAL A 266 -15.40 -5.31 -10.66
CA VAL A 266 -14.15 -6.04 -10.87
C VAL A 266 -13.01 -5.32 -10.14
N ALA A 267 -12.53 -5.95 -9.07
CA ALA A 267 -11.45 -5.45 -8.22
C ALA A 267 -10.28 -6.46 -8.07
N ALA A 268 -10.02 -7.23 -9.14
CA ALA A 268 -9.09 -8.36 -9.17
C ALA A 268 -7.59 -8.00 -9.13
N GLY A 269 -7.24 -6.70 -9.06
CA GLY A 269 -5.85 -6.28 -8.86
C GLY A 269 -4.92 -6.70 -9.99
N ALA A 270 -3.80 -7.34 -9.65
CA ALA A 270 -2.81 -7.83 -10.62
C ALA A 270 -3.31 -9.00 -11.47
N ALA A 271 -4.27 -9.77 -10.96
CA ALA A 271 -4.87 -10.89 -11.68
C ALA A 271 -6.04 -10.45 -12.58
N VAL A 272 -6.34 -9.15 -12.73
CA VAL A 272 -7.49 -8.72 -13.55
C VAL A 272 -7.40 -9.21 -15.00
N GLY A 273 -6.19 -9.28 -15.56
CA GLY A 273 -5.98 -9.79 -16.92
C GLY A 273 -6.13 -11.31 -17.05
N SER A 274 -6.31 -12.07 -15.96
CA SER A 274 -6.62 -13.50 -16.04
C SER A 274 -8.11 -13.76 -16.32
N LEU A 275 -8.94 -12.71 -16.32
CA LEU A 275 -10.33 -12.76 -16.76
C LEU A 275 -10.36 -12.44 -18.26
N ALA A 276 -11.01 -13.30 -19.04
CA ALA A 276 -11.05 -13.21 -20.51
C ALA A 276 -11.47 -11.83 -21.04
N GLU A 277 -12.37 -11.13 -20.34
CA GLU A 277 -12.86 -9.80 -20.73
C GLU A 277 -11.80 -8.69 -20.65
N PHE A 278 -10.74 -8.88 -19.87
CA PHE A 278 -9.73 -7.85 -19.58
C PHE A 278 -8.32 -8.21 -20.05
N ASP A 279 -8.12 -9.41 -20.62
CA ASP A 279 -6.82 -9.84 -21.10
C ASP A 279 -6.27 -8.90 -22.19
N GLY A 280 -5.06 -8.39 -21.95
CA GLY A 280 -4.40 -7.38 -22.79
C GLY A 280 -5.17 -6.06 -22.97
N GLN A 281 -6.25 -5.82 -22.22
CA GLN A 281 -7.07 -4.62 -22.43
C GLN A 281 -6.63 -3.44 -21.56
N LEU A 282 -6.16 -3.69 -20.33
CA LEU A 282 -5.90 -2.65 -19.35
C LEU A 282 -4.41 -2.25 -19.36
N PRO A 283 -4.07 -0.95 -19.32
CA PRO A 283 -2.68 -0.50 -19.36
C PRO A 283 -2.02 -0.64 -17.99
N LEU A 284 -1.86 -1.88 -17.51
CA LEU A 284 -1.28 -2.20 -16.22
C LEU A 284 0.08 -2.88 -16.41
N SER A 285 1.12 -2.37 -15.76
CA SER A 285 2.36 -3.14 -15.57
C SER A 285 2.30 -3.87 -14.23
N LEU A 286 2.77 -5.11 -14.21
CA LEU A 286 2.76 -5.93 -13.00
C LEU A 286 4.16 -5.96 -12.39
N CYS A 287 4.22 -5.76 -11.08
CA CYS A 287 5.45 -5.77 -10.32
C CYS A 287 5.33 -6.69 -9.10
N GLN A 288 6.00 -7.83 -9.15
CA GLN A 288 6.14 -8.73 -8.01
C GLN A 288 7.16 -8.18 -7.00
N GLY A 289 6.96 -8.53 -5.74
CA GLY A 289 7.96 -8.33 -4.71
C GLY A 289 7.77 -9.30 -3.54
N TYR A 290 8.89 -9.65 -2.91
CA TYR A 290 8.94 -10.39 -1.66
C TYR A 290 8.97 -9.43 -0.46
N THR A 291 8.45 -9.90 0.66
CA THR A 291 8.63 -9.29 1.99
C THR A 291 9.02 -10.35 3.01
N LEU A 292 9.76 -9.94 4.04
CA LEU A 292 10.15 -10.79 5.16
C LEU A 292 9.46 -10.31 6.42
N ASP A 293 8.88 -11.22 7.19
CA ASP A 293 8.46 -10.95 8.56
C ASP A 293 9.66 -11.24 9.47
N MET A 294 10.35 -10.20 9.92
CA MET A 294 11.45 -10.33 10.87
C MET A 294 10.90 -10.35 12.30
N VAL A 295 11.33 -11.33 13.10
CA VAL A 295 10.96 -11.48 14.51
C VAL A 295 12.20 -11.35 15.42
N PRO A 296 12.08 -10.71 16.59
CA PRO A 296 13.21 -10.58 17.50
C PRO A 296 13.60 -11.94 18.11
N PRO A 297 14.82 -12.09 18.67
CA PRO A 297 15.21 -13.28 19.42
C PRO A 297 14.25 -13.64 20.56
N LEU A 298 14.18 -14.93 20.91
CA LEU A 298 13.25 -15.46 21.92
C LEU A 298 13.30 -14.73 23.28
N ASP A 299 14.51 -14.41 23.76
CA ASP A 299 14.68 -13.72 25.05
C ASP A 299 14.03 -12.33 25.04
N GLN A 300 14.16 -11.62 23.92
CA GLN A 300 13.55 -10.31 23.72
C GLN A 300 12.03 -10.41 23.58
N GLN A 301 11.52 -11.45 22.91
CA GLN A 301 10.08 -11.71 22.82
C GLN A 301 9.46 -11.91 24.20
N GLN A 302 10.09 -12.70 25.08
CA GLN A 302 9.61 -12.96 26.43
C GLN A 302 9.57 -11.69 27.29
N GLN A 303 10.60 -10.84 27.20
CA GLN A 303 10.65 -9.55 27.90
C GLN A 303 9.53 -8.60 27.46
N GLN A 304 9.29 -8.49 26.15
CA GLN A 304 8.24 -7.62 25.62
C GLN A 304 6.82 -8.11 25.96
N GLN A 305 6.58 -9.43 25.93
CA GLN A 305 5.31 -10.00 26.38
C GLN A 305 5.06 -9.68 27.86
N HIS A 306 6.08 -9.80 28.71
CA HIS A 306 5.96 -9.49 30.13
C HIS A 306 5.63 -8.01 30.37
N GLN A 307 6.29 -7.09 29.66
CA GLN A 307 5.99 -5.65 29.74
C GLN A 307 4.56 -5.33 29.28
N GLN A 308 4.08 -5.94 28.19
CA GLN A 308 2.71 -5.74 27.70
C GLN A 308 1.67 -6.26 28.69
N GLN A 309 1.89 -7.42 29.30
CA GLN A 309 1.00 -7.96 30.32
C GLN A 309 0.94 -7.05 31.55
N GLN A 310 2.08 -6.49 31.98
CA GLN A 310 2.12 -5.51 33.07
C GLN A 310 1.40 -4.20 32.71
N ALA A 311 1.55 -3.69 31.48
CA ALA A 311 0.86 -2.50 30.99
C ALA A 311 -0.66 -2.73 30.86
N ALA A 312 -1.07 -3.91 30.38
CA ALA A 312 -2.48 -4.30 30.29
C ALA A 312 -3.12 -4.41 31.68
N ARG A 313 -2.42 -5.01 32.66
CA ARG A 313 -2.87 -5.05 34.07
C ARG A 313 -2.99 -3.64 34.66
N LYS A 314 -2.01 -2.77 34.47
CA LYS A 314 -2.10 -1.35 34.89
C LYS A 314 -3.27 -0.59 34.26
N ARG A 315 -3.67 -0.92 33.03
CA ARG A 315 -4.86 -0.33 32.37
C ARG A 315 -6.18 -0.87 32.92
N GLN A 316 -6.19 -2.11 33.43
CA GLN A 316 -7.36 -2.71 34.07
C GLN A 316 -7.50 -2.26 35.53
N ASP A 317 -6.38 -2.08 36.24
CA ASP A 317 -6.34 -1.69 37.65
C ASP A 317 -6.37 -0.15 37.86
N GLY A 318 -6.22 0.62 36.78
CA GLY A 318 -6.01 2.08 36.78
C GLY A 318 -7.27 2.95 36.74
N ALA A 319 -8.39 2.50 37.31
CA ALA A 319 -9.54 3.35 37.62
C ALA A 319 -9.53 3.83 39.08
N SER A 320 -8.35 4.13 39.66
CA SER A 320 -8.24 5.02 40.82
C SER A 320 -6.79 5.44 41.12
N SER A 321 -6.67 6.68 41.57
CA SER A 321 -5.50 7.36 42.15
C SER A 321 -4.53 8.10 41.20
N SER A 322 -4.61 9.42 41.34
CA SER A 322 -3.59 10.41 41.02
C SER A 322 -2.32 10.17 41.85
N SER A 323 -1.15 10.12 41.21
CA SER A 323 0.07 10.64 41.82
C SER A 323 1.13 10.99 40.77
N THR A 324 1.78 12.12 41.05
CA THR A 324 2.61 12.93 40.18
C THR A 324 4.08 12.49 40.26
N CYS A 325 4.81 12.65 39.15
CA CYS A 325 6.26 12.89 39.06
C CYS A 325 7.21 11.94 39.83
N THR A 326 7.66 10.86 39.18
CA THR A 326 8.99 10.23 39.40
C THR A 326 9.43 9.31 38.22
N GLN A 327 8.86 9.45 37.02
CA GLN A 327 9.24 8.59 35.87
C GLN A 327 10.52 9.04 35.14
N ALA A 328 11.06 10.22 35.43
CA ALA A 328 12.25 10.74 34.75
C ALA A 328 13.57 10.07 35.21
N ALA A 329 13.63 9.50 36.41
CA ALA A 329 14.87 8.95 36.97
C ALA A 329 15.11 7.46 36.66
N ALA A 330 14.05 6.69 36.38
CA ALA A 330 14.16 5.26 36.09
C ALA A 330 14.57 4.96 34.64
N ALA A 331 14.37 5.91 33.70
CA ALA A 331 14.74 5.75 32.29
C ALA A 331 16.25 5.86 32.03
N ALA A 332 17.01 6.47 32.95
CA ALA A 332 18.44 6.72 32.77
C ALA A 332 19.35 5.52 33.15
N ALA A 333 18.81 4.49 33.83
CA ALA A 333 19.60 3.37 34.34
C ALA A 333 19.57 2.09 33.45
N ALA A 334 18.81 2.09 32.35
CA ALA A 334 18.65 0.93 31.45
C ALA A 334 19.40 1.08 30.10
N ALA A 335 20.51 1.83 30.10
CA ALA A 335 21.08 2.44 28.89
C ALA A 335 21.98 1.57 27.96
N PRO A 336 22.32 0.29 28.20
CA PRO A 336 23.03 -0.51 27.18
C PRO A 336 22.10 -1.25 26.18
N ASP A 337 20.92 -1.71 26.61
CA ASP A 337 20.11 -2.67 25.84
C ASP A 337 19.14 -2.03 24.82
N LEU A 338 18.90 -0.72 24.90
CA LEU A 338 17.95 -0.02 24.01
C LEU A 338 18.43 0.07 22.56
N LEU A 339 19.73 -0.05 22.30
CA LEU A 339 20.27 -0.04 20.94
C LEU A 339 19.90 -1.30 20.14
N HIS A 340 19.51 -2.38 20.81
CA HIS A 340 19.23 -3.67 20.16
C HIS A 340 17.73 -3.95 19.98
N GLN A 341 16.85 -3.08 20.49
CA GLN A 341 15.41 -3.30 20.46
C GLN A 341 14.68 -2.33 19.53
N TYR A 342 13.77 -2.86 18.72
CA TYR A 342 12.81 -2.02 18.03
C TYR A 342 11.67 -1.71 19.02
N GLY A 343 11.63 -0.47 19.51
CA GLY A 343 10.62 -0.06 20.49
C GLY A 343 9.20 -0.26 19.96
N ALA A 344 8.26 -0.62 20.84
CA ALA A 344 6.86 -0.81 20.45
C ALA A 344 6.21 0.49 19.91
N GLU A 345 6.68 1.64 20.40
CA GLU A 345 6.26 2.98 19.98
C GLU A 345 7.18 3.59 18.92
N ALA A 346 8.21 2.87 18.47
CA ALA A 346 9.12 3.38 17.45
C ALA A 346 8.43 3.45 16.08
N PRO A 347 8.68 4.51 15.29
CA PRO A 347 8.04 4.69 14.00
C PRO A 347 8.49 3.63 13.00
N SER A 348 7.65 3.31 12.03
CA SER A 348 8.08 2.50 10.87
C SER A 348 9.07 3.27 10.01
N LEU A 349 10.05 2.57 9.41
CA LEU A 349 10.98 3.18 8.47
C LEU A 349 10.48 3.09 7.03
N LEU A 350 10.41 4.24 6.37
CA LEU A 350 10.13 4.34 4.95
C LEU A 350 11.43 4.38 4.15
N GLY A 351 11.52 3.59 3.09
CA GLY A 351 12.71 3.48 2.28
C GLY A 351 12.61 2.35 1.26
N SER A 352 13.76 1.94 0.74
CA SER A 352 13.90 0.74 -0.07
C SER A 352 15.13 -0.04 0.44
N PRO A 353 14.95 -1.06 1.30
CA PRO A 353 13.67 -1.53 1.82
C PRO A 353 13.05 -0.59 2.89
N TYR A 354 11.75 -0.71 3.10
CA TYR A 354 11.04 -0.21 4.28
C TYR A 354 11.10 -1.25 5.41
N LEU A 355 10.91 -0.79 6.65
CA LEU A 355 10.71 -1.63 7.84
C LEU A 355 9.39 -1.22 8.49
N ALA A 356 8.34 -2.01 8.29
CA ALA A 356 7.02 -1.73 8.86
C ALA A 356 6.86 -2.42 10.22
N SER A 357 6.80 -1.63 11.28
CA SER A 357 6.71 -2.11 12.66
C SER A 357 5.28 -2.49 13.06
N GLN A 358 5.12 -3.73 13.51
CA GLN A 358 3.92 -4.25 14.14
C GLN A 358 4.13 -4.32 15.67
N GLY A 359 4.30 -3.15 16.29
CA GLY A 359 4.49 -3.02 17.74
C GLY A 359 5.82 -3.57 18.25
N GLY A 360 6.86 -3.52 17.42
CA GLY A 360 8.20 -4.03 17.76
C GLY A 360 8.30 -5.56 17.87
N GLN A 361 7.20 -6.30 17.63
CA GLN A 361 7.18 -7.76 17.64
C GLN A 361 7.52 -8.36 16.28
N VAL A 362 7.13 -7.67 15.22
CA VAL A 362 7.40 -8.04 13.84
C VAL A 362 7.81 -6.79 13.09
N LEU A 363 8.89 -6.88 12.31
CA LEU A 363 9.24 -5.90 11.29
C LEU A 363 8.99 -6.54 9.93
N VAL A 364 8.01 -6.03 9.19
CA VAL A 364 7.82 -6.43 7.79
C VAL A 364 8.82 -5.65 6.95
N VAL A 365 9.83 -6.35 6.45
CA VAL A 365 10.91 -5.81 5.62
C VAL A 365 10.53 -6.01 4.16
N GLY A 366 10.54 -4.94 3.37
CA GLY A 366 10.22 -5.09 1.97
C GLY A 366 10.42 -3.85 1.11
N ALA A 367 10.11 -3.89 -0.16
CA ALA A 367 9.89 -5.12 -0.94
C ALA A 367 10.91 -5.13 -2.08
N THR A 368 11.29 -6.33 -2.52
CA THR A 368 11.99 -6.48 -3.81
C THR A 368 11.07 -6.04 -4.95
N LYS A 369 11.62 -5.92 -6.15
CA LYS A 369 10.87 -5.47 -7.33
C LYS A 369 11.30 -6.28 -8.56
N GLN A 370 10.37 -7.04 -9.11
CA GLN A 370 10.50 -7.69 -10.41
C GLN A 370 9.35 -7.23 -11.29
N HIS A 371 9.65 -6.70 -12.47
CA HIS A 371 8.65 -6.20 -13.42
C HIS A 371 8.30 -7.26 -14.47
N ASP A 372 7.41 -6.92 -15.40
CA ASP A 372 7.05 -7.72 -16.57
C ASP A 372 6.38 -9.08 -16.26
N TRP A 373 5.71 -9.15 -15.11
CA TRP A 373 4.86 -10.29 -14.78
C TRP A 373 3.58 -10.32 -15.60
N THR A 374 3.10 -11.52 -15.93
CA THR A 374 1.79 -11.74 -16.55
C THR A 374 0.69 -11.82 -15.49
N ALA A 375 -0.57 -11.57 -15.89
CA ALA A 375 -1.71 -11.71 -15.00
C ALA A 375 -1.88 -13.17 -14.52
N GLN A 376 -1.48 -14.15 -15.33
CA GLN A 376 -1.52 -15.57 -14.96
C GLN A 376 -0.49 -15.92 -13.89
N GLN A 377 0.74 -15.41 -14.00
CA GLN A 377 1.74 -15.54 -12.92
C GLN A 377 1.25 -14.86 -11.64
N ALA A 378 0.64 -13.67 -11.76
CA ALA A 378 0.06 -12.99 -10.61
C ALA A 378 -1.10 -13.76 -9.95
N LEU A 379 -1.87 -14.51 -10.73
CA LEU A 379 -2.93 -15.40 -10.23
C LEU A 379 -2.35 -16.59 -9.47
N GLN A 380 -1.30 -17.23 -10.00
CA GLN A 380 -0.58 -18.34 -9.35
C GLN A 380 0.06 -17.93 -8.02
N GLU A 381 0.44 -16.66 -7.90
CA GLU A 381 1.05 -16.12 -6.69
C GLU A 381 0.05 -15.86 -5.54
N LEU A 382 -1.26 -15.89 -5.84
CA LEU A 382 -2.28 -15.65 -4.82
C LEU A 382 -2.27 -16.76 -3.76
N GLY A 383 -2.16 -16.36 -2.48
CA GLY A 383 -2.20 -17.30 -1.36
C GLY A 383 -0.97 -18.22 -1.26
N ARG A 384 0.10 -17.97 -2.04
CA ARG A 384 1.33 -18.76 -1.97
C ARG A 384 1.92 -18.70 -0.56
N VAL A 385 2.17 -19.87 0.02
CA VAL A 385 2.78 -20.02 1.35
C VAL A 385 4.25 -20.39 1.17
N ILE A 386 5.14 -19.55 1.69
CA ILE A 386 6.59 -19.76 1.61
C ILE A 386 7.12 -19.95 3.03
N HIS A 387 7.58 -21.17 3.32
CA HIS A 387 8.11 -21.50 4.65
C HIS A 387 9.57 -21.04 4.79
N PRO A 388 9.98 -20.40 5.92
CA PRO A 388 11.35 -19.89 6.10
C PRO A 388 12.47 -20.94 5.97
N SER A 389 12.14 -22.23 6.13
CA SER A 389 13.11 -23.33 5.94
C SER A 389 13.70 -23.37 4.52
N ILE A 390 13.04 -22.76 3.52
CA ILE A 390 13.59 -22.63 2.16
C ILE A 390 14.94 -21.91 2.14
N LEU A 391 15.20 -21.06 3.14
CA LEU A 391 16.48 -20.36 3.31
C LEU A 391 17.62 -21.26 3.79
N GLN A 392 17.30 -22.41 4.39
CA GLN A 392 18.26 -23.38 4.91
C GLN A 392 18.56 -24.52 3.94
N GLN A 393 17.75 -24.65 2.88
CA GLN A 393 17.98 -25.66 1.84
C GLN A 393 19.31 -25.36 1.16
N GLN A 394 20.30 -26.21 1.39
CA GLN A 394 21.51 -26.21 0.60
C GLN A 394 21.15 -26.58 -0.84
N ASP A 395 21.82 -25.98 -1.82
CA ASP A 395 21.81 -26.54 -3.17
C ASP A 395 22.47 -27.92 -3.07
N THR A 396 21.65 -28.96 -2.86
CA THR A 396 22.13 -30.31 -2.68
C THR A 396 23.07 -30.62 -3.82
N GLN A 397 24.30 -30.99 -3.49
CA GLN A 397 25.30 -31.43 -4.45
C GLN A 397 24.63 -32.40 -5.42
N GLN A 398 24.79 -32.11 -6.70
CA GLN A 398 24.29 -32.84 -7.85
C GLN A 398 24.29 -34.36 -7.59
N GLN A 399 23.15 -34.92 -7.21
CA GLN A 399 22.93 -36.33 -7.44
C GLN A 399 22.76 -36.49 -8.96
N PRO A 400 23.46 -37.42 -9.62
CA PRO A 400 23.54 -37.50 -11.09
C PRO A 400 22.21 -37.80 -11.80
N GLN A 401 21.07 -37.78 -11.10
CA GLN A 401 19.74 -38.08 -11.64
C GLN A 401 18.66 -37.04 -11.29
N GLN A 402 18.97 -35.90 -10.65
CA GLN A 402 18.02 -34.80 -10.49
C GLN A 402 18.44 -33.61 -11.35
N PRO A 403 17.70 -33.28 -12.42
CA PRO A 403 18.05 -32.20 -13.33
C PRO A 403 17.60 -30.85 -12.74
N GLN A 404 18.54 -29.91 -12.71
CA GLN A 404 18.40 -28.48 -12.36
C GLN A 404 18.31 -28.13 -10.84
N PRO A 405 18.99 -27.06 -10.40
CA PRO A 405 18.73 -26.47 -9.08
C PRO A 405 17.27 -26.02 -9.00
N ASN A 406 16.69 -26.06 -7.80
CA ASN A 406 15.33 -25.54 -7.58
C ASN A 406 15.35 -24.01 -7.76
N GLU A 407 15.08 -23.54 -8.98
CA GLU A 407 15.12 -22.13 -9.39
C GLU A 407 14.28 -21.24 -8.45
N GLU A 408 13.13 -21.75 -8.00
CA GLU A 408 12.24 -21.07 -7.04
C GLU A 408 12.93 -20.81 -5.70
N ALA A 409 13.60 -21.82 -5.15
CA ALA A 409 14.31 -21.70 -3.88
C ALA A 409 15.51 -20.74 -4.01
N ALA A 410 16.19 -20.75 -5.16
CA ALA A 410 17.28 -19.82 -5.44
C ALA A 410 16.78 -18.36 -5.53
N GLU A 411 15.65 -18.13 -6.20
CA GLU A 411 15.00 -16.82 -6.30
C GLU A 411 14.61 -16.26 -4.93
N VAL A 412 13.93 -17.06 -4.10
CA VAL A 412 13.51 -16.65 -2.76
C VAL A 412 14.72 -16.35 -1.86
N ARG A 413 15.78 -17.16 -1.93
CA ARG A 413 17.02 -16.92 -1.17
C ARG A 413 17.72 -15.64 -1.61
N ALA A 414 17.76 -15.35 -2.91
CA ALA A 414 18.33 -14.11 -3.44
C ALA A 414 17.54 -12.88 -2.94
N ALA A 415 16.21 -12.94 -3.02
CA ALA A 415 15.35 -11.87 -2.51
C ALA A 415 15.51 -11.66 -1.00
N ALA A 416 15.57 -12.73 -0.21
CA ALA A 416 15.79 -12.64 1.23
C ALA A 416 17.16 -12.02 1.55
N LYS A 417 18.21 -12.41 0.84
CA LYS A 417 19.56 -11.84 1.00
C LYS A 417 19.58 -10.33 0.73
N GLU A 418 18.93 -9.89 -0.36
CA GLU A 418 18.80 -8.46 -0.69
C GLU A 418 18.08 -7.69 0.43
N LEU A 419 16.93 -8.19 0.88
CA LEU A 419 16.12 -7.53 1.90
C LEU A 419 16.81 -7.47 3.25
N LEU A 420 17.49 -8.55 3.68
CA LEU A 420 18.25 -8.58 4.92
C LEU A 420 19.41 -7.57 4.90
N ALA A 421 20.16 -7.52 3.80
CA ALA A 421 21.25 -6.56 3.65
C ALA A 421 20.74 -5.11 3.67
N GLY A 422 19.65 -4.83 2.95
CA GLY A 422 19.02 -3.51 2.94
C GLY A 422 18.44 -3.11 4.30
N ALA A 423 17.84 -4.04 5.04
CA ALA A 423 17.32 -3.79 6.37
C ALA A 423 18.44 -3.46 7.36
N ALA A 424 19.53 -4.23 7.35
CA ALA A 424 20.70 -3.97 8.18
C ALA A 424 21.37 -2.63 7.83
N ALA A 425 21.34 -2.22 6.56
CA ALA A 425 21.82 -0.91 6.14
C ALA A 425 20.93 0.26 6.62
N ALA A 426 19.64 0.02 6.86
CA ALA A 426 18.70 1.03 7.37
C ALA A 426 18.67 1.09 8.91
N TRP A 427 18.69 -0.07 9.56
CA TRP A 427 18.70 -0.24 11.01
C TRP A 427 19.51 -1.51 11.38
N PRO A 428 20.82 -1.38 11.65
CA PRO A 428 21.75 -2.49 11.85
C PRO A 428 21.34 -3.55 12.88
N PRO A 429 20.66 -3.20 14.01
CA PRO A 429 20.27 -4.19 15.00
C PRO A 429 19.34 -5.30 14.47
N VAL A 430 18.65 -5.09 13.35
CA VAL A 430 17.84 -6.13 12.69
C VAL A 430 18.65 -7.36 12.29
N SER A 431 19.98 -7.24 12.18
CA SER A 431 20.86 -8.37 11.85
C SER A 431 20.81 -9.49 12.90
N GLY A 432 20.40 -9.18 14.13
CA GLY A 432 20.18 -10.16 15.20
C GLY A 432 18.79 -10.82 15.16
N TRP A 433 17.89 -10.38 14.27
CA TRP A 433 16.52 -10.88 14.18
C TRP A 433 16.43 -12.08 13.24
N GLN A 434 15.37 -12.87 13.38
CA GLN A 434 15.13 -14.07 12.59
C GLN A 434 14.04 -13.84 11.54
N VAL A 435 14.10 -14.55 10.42
CA VAL A 435 13.01 -14.58 9.44
C VAL A 435 11.92 -15.52 9.94
N GLY A 436 10.81 -14.97 10.42
CA GLY A 436 9.64 -15.71 10.87
C GLY A 436 8.66 -16.05 9.74
N GLY A 437 8.71 -15.31 8.62
CA GLY A 437 7.83 -15.52 7.48
C GLY A 437 8.37 -14.89 6.19
N ILE A 438 7.99 -15.46 5.06
CA ILE A 438 8.29 -14.93 3.73
C ILE A 438 6.97 -14.80 2.99
N ARG A 439 6.71 -13.64 2.41
CA ARG A 439 5.50 -13.36 1.63
C ARG A 439 5.89 -12.90 0.24
N SER A 440 5.00 -13.16 -0.70
CA SER A 440 5.13 -12.69 -2.08
C SER A 440 3.82 -12.10 -2.54
N GLY A 441 3.89 -11.03 -3.32
CA GLY A 441 2.70 -10.39 -3.86
C GLY A 441 3.00 -9.58 -5.11
N VAL A 442 1.96 -9.40 -5.92
CA VAL A 442 2.05 -8.68 -7.19
C VAL A 442 1.24 -7.40 -7.16
N ARG A 443 1.88 -6.30 -7.52
CA ARG A 443 1.26 -4.97 -7.65
C ARG A 443 0.84 -4.75 -9.09
N ALA A 444 -0.41 -4.34 -9.29
CA ALA A 444 -0.85 -3.74 -10.55
C ALA A 444 -0.53 -2.24 -10.53
N LEU A 445 0.43 -1.81 -11.34
CA LEU A 445 0.86 -0.43 -11.49
C LEU A 445 0.14 0.19 -12.69
N PRO A 446 -0.61 1.30 -12.50
CA PRO A 446 -1.20 2.02 -13.60
C PRO A 446 -0.14 2.92 -14.26
N PRO A 447 -0.42 3.46 -15.45
CA PRO A 447 0.50 4.36 -16.13
C PRO A 447 0.78 5.60 -15.28
N ARG A 448 1.99 6.14 -15.41
CA ARG A 448 2.38 7.35 -14.68
C ARG A 448 1.90 8.57 -15.46
N THR A 449 1.11 9.41 -14.81
CA THR A 449 0.67 10.72 -15.33
C THR A 449 1.34 11.85 -14.54
N GLN A 450 0.98 13.10 -14.86
CA GLN A 450 1.42 14.27 -14.07
C GLN A 450 0.95 14.20 -12.61
N GLN A 451 -0.18 13.52 -12.34
CA GLN A 451 -0.71 13.28 -11.00
C GLN A 451 -0.10 12.05 -10.31
N GLY A 452 0.89 11.42 -10.95
CA GLY A 452 1.47 10.15 -10.53
C GLY A 452 0.73 8.95 -11.13
N SER A 453 0.90 7.77 -10.53
CA SER A 453 0.20 6.56 -10.99
C SER A 453 -1.20 6.52 -10.37
N VAL A 454 -2.16 7.14 -11.06
CA VAL A 454 -3.57 7.22 -10.64
C VAL A 454 -4.27 5.88 -10.92
N PRO A 455 -5.07 5.32 -10.00
CA PRO A 455 -5.76 4.06 -10.22
C PRO A 455 -6.79 4.12 -11.36
N LEU A 456 -7.14 2.97 -11.92
CA LEU A 456 -8.12 2.88 -13.00
C LEU A 456 -9.49 2.59 -12.41
N ALA A 457 -10.49 3.40 -12.74
CA ALA A 457 -11.87 3.16 -12.34
C ALA A 457 -12.85 3.51 -13.47
N GLY A 458 -14.11 3.08 -13.33
CA GLY A 458 -15.18 3.42 -14.28
C GLY A 458 -15.95 2.20 -14.79
N ARG A 459 -17.02 2.46 -15.54
CA ARG A 459 -17.83 1.46 -16.23
C ARG A 459 -17.01 0.81 -17.35
N TRP A 460 -17.15 -0.49 -17.51
CA TRP A 460 -16.58 -1.23 -18.63
C TRP A 460 -17.55 -1.22 -19.79
N THR A 461 -17.09 -0.75 -20.96
CA THR A 461 -17.90 -0.62 -22.18
C THR A 461 -17.46 -1.59 -23.28
N GLY A 462 -16.63 -2.59 -22.96
CA GLY A 462 -16.09 -3.56 -23.92
C GLY A 462 -14.64 -3.27 -24.33
N GLY A 463 -13.95 -4.30 -24.82
CA GLY A 463 -12.55 -4.24 -25.24
C GLY A 463 -12.31 -3.62 -26.62
N LYS A 464 -11.04 -3.49 -27.02
CA LYS A 464 -10.58 -2.83 -28.27
C LYS A 464 -11.36 -3.30 -29.52
N GLN A 465 -11.68 -4.59 -29.63
CA GLN A 465 -12.39 -5.17 -30.78
C GLN A 465 -13.88 -4.80 -30.84
N GLN A 466 -14.57 -4.73 -29.69
CA GLN A 466 -15.99 -4.36 -29.65
C GLN A 466 -16.18 -2.87 -29.98
N GLN A 467 -15.25 -2.02 -29.54
CA GLN A 467 -15.27 -0.58 -29.85
C GLN A 467 -14.99 -0.31 -31.34
N GLN A 468 -14.08 -1.05 -31.98
CA GLN A 468 -13.80 -0.93 -33.42
C GLN A 468 -14.97 -1.41 -34.28
N GLN A 469 -15.66 -2.50 -33.91
CA GLN A 469 -16.86 -2.95 -34.60
C GLN A 469 -18.01 -1.93 -34.49
N GLN A 470 -18.19 -1.31 -33.32
CA GLN A 470 -19.19 -0.24 -33.14
C GLN A 470 -18.87 1.01 -33.97
N GLN A 471 -17.59 1.40 -34.09
CA GLN A 471 -17.19 2.51 -34.96
C GLN A 471 -17.39 2.20 -36.45
N GLN A 472 -17.13 0.97 -36.90
CA GLN A 472 -17.40 0.57 -38.28
C GLN A 472 -18.90 0.54 -38.60
N GLN A 473 -19.75 0.12 -37.65
CA GLN A 473 -21.20 0.14 -37.80
C GLN A 473 -21.76 1.58 -37.86
N GLN A 474 -21.22 2.51 -37.06
CA GLN A 474 -21.58 3.93 -37.15
C GLN A 474 -21.17 4.57 -38.48
N GLN A 475 -20.02 4.19 -39.04
CA GLN A 475 -19.56 4.69 -40.34
C GLN A 475 -20.37 4.15 -41.53
N GLN A 476 -21.07 3.03 -41.37
CA GLN A 476 -21.96 2.45 -42.39
C GLN A 476 -23.39 3.01 -42.35
N GLY A 477 -23.65 4.08 -41.59
CA GLY A 477 -24.96 4.73 -41.54
C GLY A 477 -26.03 3.92 -40.79
N GLN A 478 -25.65 2.82 -40.13
CA GLN A 478 -26.51 2.22 -39.13
C GLN A 478 -26.47 3.12 -37.89
N GLN A 479 -27.65 3.60 -37.50
CA GLN A 479 -27.82 4.33 -36.25
C GLN A 479 -27.49 3.37 -35.11
N VAL A 480 -26.23 3.38 -34.65
CA VAL A 480 -25.89 2.78 -33.36
C VAL A 480 -26.51 3.72 -32.33
N GLN A 481 -27.76 3.43 -31.95
CA GLN A 481 -28.27 3.91 -30.67
C GLN A 481 -27.22 3.47 -29.64
N LEU A 482 -26.62 4.45 -28.95
CA LEU A 482 -25.98 4.18 -27.67
C LEU A 482 -27.08 3.64 -26.78
N THR A 483 -27.32 2.34 -26.83
CA THR A 483 -28.24 1.67 -25.91
C THR A 483 -27.51 1.62 -24.58
N THR A 484 -27.64 2.73 -23.85
CA THR A 484 -27.40 2.80 -22.41
C THR A 484 -28.45 2.03 -21.62
N GLU A 485 -29.42 1.42 -22.29
CA GLU A 485 -30.42 0.54 -21.69
C GLU A 485 -29.97 -0.93 -21.74
N MET A 486 -30.26 -1.66 -20.67
CA MET A 486 -29.90 -3.07 -20.46
C MET A 486 -30.64 -4.03 -21.41
N GLU A 487 -30.45 -3.94 -22.72
CA GLU A 487 -31.22 -4.73 -23.69
C GLU A 487 -30.93 -6.25 -23.65
N ASP A 488 -29.74 -6.68 -23.21
CA ASP A 488 -29.42 -8.12 -23.11
C ASP A 488 -29.66 -8.73 -21.73
N GLY A 489 -30.13 -7.92 -20.78
CA GLY A 489 -30.28 -8.38 -19.41
C GLY A 489 -28.98 -8.87 -18.74
N ARG A 490 -27.83 -8.32 -19.11
CA ARG A 490 -26.53 -8.56 -18.45
C ARG A 490 -26.25 -7.48 -17.39
N PRO A 491 -25.58 -7.80 -16.28
CA PRO A 491 -25.23 -6.82 -15.24
C PRO A 491 -24.30 -5.72 -15.77
N ALA A 492 -24.44 -4.49 -15.25
CA ALA A 492 -23.47 -3.44 -15.52
C ALA A 492 -22.08 -3.80 -14.94
N VAL A 493 -21.03 -3.75 -15.75
CA VAL A 493 -19.66 -4.08 -15.31
C VAL A 493 -18.90 -2.80 -14.98
N TRP A 494 -18.27 -2.77 -13.81
CA TRP A 494 -17.50 -1.65 -13.29
C TRP A 494 -16.11 -2.12 -12.87
N LEU A 495 -15.10 -1.26 -12.98
CA LEU A 495 -13.71 -1.55 -12.68
C LEU A 495 -13.18 -0.67 -11.54
N LEU A 496 -12.34 -1.26 -10.68
CA LEU A 496 -11.47 -0.53 -9.77
C LEU A 496 -10.14 -1.31 -9.57
N VAL A 497 -9.15 -0.96 -10.39
CA VAL A 497 -7.88 -1.69 -10.49
C VAL A 497 -6.67 -0.75 -10.47
N GLY A 498 -5.46 -1.29 -10.49
CA GLY A 498 -4.25 -0.47 -10.58
C GLY A 498 -3.96 0.45 -9.39
N LEU A 499 -4.28 0.09 -8.14
CA LEU A 499 -3.90 0.97 -7.00
C LEU A 499 -2.39 0.95 -6.66
N GLY A 500 -1.60 0.08 -7.29
CA GLY A 500 -0.16 -0.05 -7.06
C GLY A 500 0.22 -0.16 -5.58
N ALA A 501 1.31 0.51 -5.19
CA ALA A 501 1.80 0.56 -3.82
C ALA A 501 1.00 1.48 -2.88
N ARG A 502 0.03 2.24 -3.39
CA ARG A 502 -0.75 3.23 -2.61
C ARG A 502 -2.17 2.76 -2.30
N GLY A 503 -2.40 1.45 -2.42
CA GLY A 503 -3.71 0.82 -2.20
C GLY A 503 -4.40 1.25 -0.91
N LEU A 504 -3.67 1.26 0.22
CA LEU A 504 -4.21 1.57 1.54
C LEU A 504 -4.59 3.04 1.75
N VAL A 505 -4.03 3.95 0.95
CA VAL A 505 -4.42 5.36 1.02
C VAL A 505 -5.77 5.56 0.32
N TYR A 506 -5.94 4.94 -0.85
CA TYR A 506 -7.06 5.25 -1.74
C TYR A 506 -8.23 4.27 -1.67
N HIS A 507 -8.06 3.05 -1.17
CA HIS A 507 -9.09 1.99 -1.26
C HIS A 507 -10.41 2.43 -0.65
N ALA A 508 -10.37 3.13 0.48
CA ALA A 508 -11.57 3.62 1.15
C ALA A 508 -12.32 4.63 0.27
N TRP A 509 -11.65 5.73 -0.07
CA TRP A 509 -12.25 6.82 -0.85
C TRP A 509 -12.73 6.35 -2.23
N LEU A 510 -11.90 5.61 -2.97
CA LEU A 510 -12.30 5.07 -4.27
C LEU A 510 -13.44 4.06 -4.15
N GLY A 511 -13.46 3.22 -3.10
CA GLY A 511 -14.58 2.33 -2.85
C GLY A 511 -15.90 3.08 -2.61
N GLN A 512 -15.85 4.30 -2.04
CA GLN A 512 -17.04 5.16 -1.92
C GLN A 512 -17.52 5.69 -3.25
N LEU A 513 -16.58 6.20 -4.05
CA LEU A 513 -16.89 6.76 -5.35
C LEU A 513 -17.47 5.68 -6.26
N MET A 514 -16.87 4.49 -6.24
CA MET A 514 -17.40 3.33 -6.95
C MET A 514 -18.75 2.87 -6.44
N ALA A 515 -18.97 2.80 -5.12
CA ALA A 515 -20.28 2.45 -4.59
C ALA A 515 -21.37 3.43 -5.02
N GLN A 516 -21.06 4.74 -5.05
CA GLN A 516 -21.98 5.75 -5.55
C GLN A 516 -22.24 5.60 -7.05
N ALA A 517 -21.17 5.47 -7.84
CA ALA A 517 -21.27 5.36 -9.29
C ALA A 517 -22.11 4.14 -9.71
N VAL A 518 -21.91 3.01 -9.04
CA VAL A 518 -22.70 1.78 -9.24
C VAL A 518 -24.15 1.96 -8.83
N LEU A 519 -24.42 2.63 -7.70
CA LEU A 519 -25.79 2.84 -7.20
C LEU A 519 -26.58 3.84 -8.04
N SER A 520 -25.94 4.84 -8.62
CA SER A 520 -26.57 5.85 -9.48
C SER A 520 -26.45 5.54 -10.97
N ASP A 521 -25.86 4.39 -11.33
CA ASP A 521 -25.45 4.00 -12.68
C ASP A 521 -24.78 5.14 -13.48
N SER A 522 -23.89 5.90 -12.84
CA SER A 522 -23.35 7.15 -13.39
C SER A 522 -21.91 7.41 -12.97
N GLU A 523 -21.08 7.80 -13.93
CA GLU A 523 -19.66 8.11 -13.71
C GLU A 523 -19.41 9.55 -13.24
N GLN A 524 -20.45 10.39 -13.14
CA GLN A 524 -20.30 11.84 -12.89
C GLN A 524 -19.52 12.19 -11.62
N GLN A 525 -19.49 11.29 -10.64
CA GLN A 525 -18.79 11.48 -9.37
C GLN A 525 -17.34 10.97 -9.39
N LEU A 526 -16.92 10.28 -10.45
CA LEU A 526 -15.55 9.81 -10.61
C LEU A 526 -14.68 10.96 -11.15
N PRO A 527 -13.55 11.29 -10.48
CA PRO A 527 -12.54 12.17 -11.06
C PRO A 527 -12.10 11.72 -12.44
N GLN A 528 -11.95 12.66 -13.38
CA GLN A 528 -11.57 12.35 -14.77
C GLN A 528 -10.23 11.62 -14.86
N GLU A 529 -9.31 11.87 -13.93
CA GLU A 529 -8.01 11.20 -13.89
C GLU A 529 -8.14 9.69 -13.68
N LEU A 530 -9.23 9.20 -13.08
CA LEU A 530 -9.52 7.77 -12.94
C LEU A 530 -10.00 7.12 -14.25
N LEU A 531 -10.51 7.92 -15.20
CA LEU A 531 -11.08 7.49 -16.47
C LEU A 531 -10.08 7.59 -17.64
N ALA A 532 -8.97 8.31 -17.45
CA ALA A 532 -7.96 8.62 -18.47
C ALA A 532 -7.34 7.40 -19.17
N TRP A 533 -7.45 6.20 -18.58
CA TRP A 533 -6.97 4.96 -19.21
C TRP A 533 -7.72 4.58 -20.49
N ARG A 534 -8.95 5.07 -20.69
CA ARG A 534 -9.72 4.84 -21.93
C ARG A 534 -9.07 5.52 -23.13
N GLU A 535 -8.51 6.71 -22.95
CA GLU A 535 -7.81 7.44 -24.00
C GLU A 535 -6.51 6.71 -24.39
N LEU A 536 -5.81 6.14 -23.41
CA LEU A 536 -4.62 5.31 -23.64
C LEU A 536 -4.96 4.02 -24.41
N GLN A 537 -6.11 3.39 -24.13
CA GLN A 537 -6.59 2.26 -24.92
C GLN A 537 -6.85 2.62 -26.39
N ALA A 538 -7.35 3.84 -26.65
CA ALA A 538 -7.65 4.32 -27.99
C ALA A 538 -6.39 4.73 -28.77
N ALA A 539 -5.41 5.37 -28.11
CA ALA A 539 -4.21 5.91 -28.74
C ALA A 539 -3.24 4.83 -29.27
N GLU A 540 -3.16 3.66 -28.63
CA GLU A 540 -2.34 2.53 -29.11
C GLU A 540 -2.84 1.91 -30.43
N GLY A 541 -4.05 2.26 -30.88
CA GLY A 541 -4.60 1.86 -32.18
C GLY A 541 -4.14 2.73 -33.35
N SER A 542 -3.57 3.91 -33.09
CA SER A 542 -2.99 4.82 -34.09
C SER A 542 -1.47 4.78 -33.95
N GLY A 543 -0.80 3.97 -34.78
CA GLY A 543 0.62 3.69 -34.65
C GLY A 543 1.52 4.92 -34.50
N SER A 544 2.31 4.94 -33.43
CA SER A 544 3.70 5.41 -33.44
C SER A 544 4.39 4.89 -32.19
N ALA A 545 5.15 3.80 -32.35
CA ALA A 545 6.07 3.31 -31.34
C ALA A 545 7.28 4.26 -31.29
N ALA A 546 7.22 5.29 -30.44
CA ALA A 546 8.38 6.08 -30.09
C ALA A 546 8.23 6.72 -28.69
N GLY A 547 9.03 6.24 -27.74
CA GLY A 547 9.41 7.02 -26.56
C GLY A 547 8.93 6.50 -25.21
N ALA A 548 9.39 5.32 -24.79
CA ALA A 548 9.38 4.95 -23.37
C ALA A 548 10.67 4.18 -23.01
N ALA A 549 11.82 4.80 -23.27
CA ALA A 549 13.10 4.41 -22.69
C ALA A 549 13.79 5.69 -22.24
N GLU A 550 13.56 6.08 -20.99
CA GLU A 550 14.44 6.85 -20.09
C GLU A 550 13.60 7.52 -18.99
N GLN A 551 13.59 6.90 -17.80
CA GLN A 551 13.79 7.53 -16.48
C GLN A 551 13.35 6.57 -15.37
N GLU A 552 14.16 5.52 -15.18
CA GLU A 552 14.27 4.84 -13.89
C GLU A 552 15.23 5.66 -12.99
N ALA A 553 14.69 6.22 -11.91
CA ALA A 553 15.35 6.44 -10.61
C ALA A 553 14.42 7.29 -9.71
N GLU A 554 14.13 6.76 -8.50
CA GLU A 554 13.48 7.34 -7.29
C GLU A 554 12.13 6.74 -6.87
#